data_AF-A0A8S3Z744-F1
#
_entry.id   AF-A0A8S3Z744-F1
#
_cell.length_a   1.000
_cell.length_b   1.000
_cell.length_c   1.000
_cell.angle_alpha   90.00
_cell.angle_beta   90.00
_cell.angle_gamma   90.00
#
_symmetry.space_group_name_H-M   'P 1'
#
loop_
_entity.id
_entity.type
_entity.pdbx_description
1 polymer ?
#
loop_
_entity_poly.entity_id
_entity_poly.type
_entity_poly.pdbx_seq_one_letter_code
_entity_poly.pdbx_strand_id
1 'polypeptide(L)' 'CHEDGCGKAFAASHHLKSHNRIHTGDKPYECRQGGCCKAFTSVYGLKAHVSRHEKDSDKEK' A
#
# COMPACT_ATOMS: atom_id res chain seq x y z
N CYS A 1 8.73 10.39 -12.20
CA CYS A 1 8.08 11.22 -11.19
C CYS A 1 8.53 12.63 -11.45
N HIS A 2 7.59 13.58 -11.49
CA HIS A 2 7.91 14.99 -11.79
C HIS A 2 7.94 15.86 -10.52
N GLU A 3 7.83 15.24 -9.33
CA GLU A 3 8.04 15.92 -8.06
C GLU A 3 9.51 16.32 -7.90
N ASP A 4 9.72 17.58 -7.56
CA ASP A 4 11.03 18.13 -7.21
C ASP A 4 11.62 17.36 -6.01
N GLY A 5 12.87 16.93 -6.12
CA GLY A 5 13.55 16.14 -5.10
C GLY A 5 13.22 14.63 -5.06
N CYS A 6 12.28 14.11 -5.85
CA CYS A 6 11.99 12.66 -5.85
C CYS A 6 12.98 11.83 -6.69
N GLY A 7 13.43 12.36 -7.83
CA GLY A 7 14.44 11.73 -8.70
C GLY A 7 14.08 10.37 -9.33
N LYS A 8 12.88 9.82 -9.08
CA LYS A 8 12.48 8.49 -9.55
C LYS A 8 11.87 8.52 -10.95
N ALA A 9 12.41 7.73 -11.87
CA ALA A 9 11.83 7.47 -13.19
C ALA A 9 11.13 6.10 -13.23
N PHE A 10 10.04 6.00 -13.99
CA PHE A 10 9.27 4.76 -14.14
C PHE A 10 9.03 4.49 -15.61
N ALA A 11 9.27 3.24 -16.04
CA ALA A 11 9.03 2.81 -17.42
C ALA A 11 7.54 2.68 -17.77
N ALA A 12 6.66 2.57 -16.76
CA ALA A 12 5.24 2.36 -16.96
C ALA A 12 4.40 3.35 -16.15
N SER A 13 3.32 3.82 -16.77
CA SER A 13 2.38 4.79 -16.18
C SER A 13 1.70 4.27 -14.91
N HIS A 14 1.36 2.98 -14.85
CA HIS A 14 0.73 2.39 -13.66
C HIS A 14 1.70 2.36 -12.45
N HIS A 15 2.99 2.19 -12.69
CA HIS A 15 4.02 2.30 -11.65
C HIS A 15 4.18 3.74 -11.18
N LEU A 16 4.23 4.71 -12.11
CA LEU A 16 4.26 6.13 -11.76
C LEU A 16 3.02 6.55 -10.95
N LYS A 17 1.82 6.11 -11.35
CA LYS A 17 0.58 6.41 -10.64
C LYS A 17 0.56 5.84 -9.23
N SER A 18 1.01 4.59 -9.07
CA SER A 18 1.14 3.95 -7.76
C SER A 18 2.20 4.62 -6.90
N HIS A 19 3.28 5.09 -7.52
CA HIS A 19 4.31 5.85 -6.85
C HIS A 19 3.82 7.23 -6.40
N ASN A 20 3.05 7.98 -7.19
CA ASN A 20 2.57 9.31 -6.77
C ASN A 20 1.79 9.30 -5.45
N ARG A 21 1.19 8.17 -5.08
CA ARG A 21 0.54 7.95 -3.78
C ARG A 21 1.46 8.13 -2.57
N ILE A 22 2.77 7.95 -2.71
CA ILE A 22 3.72 8.21 -1.62
C ILE A 22 3.89 9.70 -1.32
N HIS A 23 3.67 10.57 -2.31
CA HIS A 23 3.72 12.02 -2.16
C HIS A 23 2.44 12.55 -1.51
N THR A 24 1.29 12.02 -1.95
CA THR A 24 -0.02 12.44 -1.43
C THR A 24 -0.42 11.74 -0.14
N GLY A 25 0.29 10.68 0.26
CA GLY A 25 -0.10 9.80 1.36
C GLY A 25 -1.35 8.96 1.08
N ASP A 26 -1.82 8.94 -0.17
CA ASP A 26 -3.05 8.26 -0.58
C ASP A 26 -2.91 6.74 -0.46
N LYS A 27 -3.70 6.12 0.42
CA LYS A 27 -3.69 4.68 0.65
C LYS A 27 -5.09 4.12 0.37
N PRO A 28 -5.49 3.99 -0.90
CA PRO A 28 -6.86 3.64 -1.26
C PRO A 28 -7.19 2.17 -0.99
N TYR A 29 -6.19 1.36 -0.61
CA TYR A 29 -6.38 -0.06 -0.33
C TYR A 29 -6.35 -0.29 1.18
N GLU A 30 -7.49 -0.11 1.81
CA GLU A 30 -7.69 -0.35 3.23
C GLU A 30 -7.99 -1.82 3.50
N CYS A 31 -7.41 -2.36 4.56
CA CYS A 31 -7.77 -3.66 5.07
C CYS A 31 -9.15 -3.57 5.72
N ARG A 32 -10.10 -4.40 5.25
CA ARG A 32 -11.45 -4.48 5.81
C ARG A 32 -11.57 -5.56 6.89
N GLN A 33 -10.46 -6.14 7.33
CA GLN A 33 -10.47 -7.13 8.42
C GLN A 33 -10.81 -6.42 9.74
N GLY A 34 -11.75 -6.97 10.51
CA GLY A 34 -12.17 -6.40 11.79
C GLY A 34 -10.99 -6.16 12.73
N GLY A 35 -10.89 -4.94 13.27
CA GLY A 35 -9.78 -4.53 14.14
C GLY A 35 -8.48 -4.18 13.42
N CYS A 36 -8.41 -4.27 12.09
CA CYS A 36 -7.19 -3.95 11.33
C CYS A 36 -7.28 -2.58 10.65
N CYS A 37 -6.49 -1.61 11.13
CA CYS A 37 -6.42 -0.26 10.55
C CYS A 37 -5.28 -0.09 9.53
N LYS A 38 -4.88 -1.14 8.81
CA LYS A 38 -3.78 -1.07 7.84
C LYS A 38 -4.28 -0.66 6.46
N ALA A 39 -3.64 0.34 5.86
CA ALA A 39 -3.91 0.82 4.51
C ALA A 39 -2.64 0.78 3.66
N PHE A 40 -2.80 0.50 2.35
CA PHE A 40 -1.71 0.29 1.41
C PHE A 40 -1.87 1.17 0.16
N THR A 41 -0.74 1.46 -0.49
CA THR A 41 -0.69 2.19 -1.76
C THR A 41 -0.81 1.27 -2.99
N SER A 42 -0.80 -0.05 -2.80
CA SER A 42 -0.89 -1.07 -3.85
C SER A 42 -1.75 -2.28 -3.43
N VAL A 43 -2.48 -2.85 -4.39
CA VAL A 43 -3.34 -4.04 -4.22
C VAL A 43 -2.51 -5.27 -3.83
N TYR A 44 -1.31 -5.43 -4.40
CA TYR A 44 -0.44 -6.58 -4.11
C TYR A 44 0.00 -6.58 -2.64
N GLY A 45 0.31 -5.40 -2.10
CA GLY A 45 0.66 -5.22 -0.68
C GLY A 45 -0.52 -5.56 0.24
N LEU A 46 -1.72 -5.07 -0.09
CA LEU A 46 -2.94 -5.42 0.64
C LEU A 46 -3.22 -6.93 0.58
N LYS A 47 -3.11 -7.56 -0.59
CA LYS A 47 -3.39 -9.00 -0.77
C LYS A 47 -2.44 -9.87 0.04
N ALA A 48 -1.14 -9.58 -0.01
CA ALA A 48 -0.16 -10.27 0.82
C ALA A 48 -0.42 -10.04 2.32
N HIS A 49 -0.82 -8.84 2.72
CA HIS A 49 -1.20 -8.54 4.09
C HIS A 49 -2.45 -9.31 4.55
N VAL A 50 -3.52 -9.36 3.75
CA VAL A 50 -4.77 -10.05 4.11
C VAL A 50 -4.54 -11.55 4.29
N SER A 51 -3.66 -12.17 3.50
CA SER A 51 -3.28 -13.58 3.70
C SER A 51 -2.62 -13.87 5.06
N ARG A 52 -2.17 -12.83 5.76
CA ARG A 52 -1.65 -12.95 7.11
C ARG A 52 -2.76 -12.93 8.15
N HIS A 53 -3.89 -12.26 7.91
CA HIS A 53 -5.04 -12.32 8.83
C HIS A 53 -5.62 -13.73 8.95
N GLU A 54 -5.49 -14.53 7.89
CA GLU A 54 -5.84 -15.95 7.91
C GLU A 54 -4.90 -16.79 8.81
N LYS A 55 -3.76 -16.23 9.25
CA LYS A 55 -2.71 -16.88 10.05
C LYS A 55 -2.39 -16.19 11.39
N ASP A 56 -2.68 -14.90 11.51
CA ASP A 56 -2.36 -14.00 12.64
C ASP A 56 -3.63 -13.77 13.50
N SER A 57 -4.35 -14.83 13.89
CA SER A 57 -5.34 -14.74 15.00
C SER A 57 -4.67 -14.78 16.39
N ASP A 58 -3.33 -14.79 16.45
CA ASP A 58 -2.54 -14.86 17.68
C ASP A 58 -1.32 -13.93 17.58
N LYS A 59 -1.53 -12.61 17.59
CA LYS A 59 -0.48 -11.68 18.04
C LYS A 59 -1.04 -10.33 18.48
N GLU A 60 -1.85 -10.36 19.52
CA GLU A 60 -1.92 -9.25 20.47
C GLU A 60 -1.67 -9.83 21.87
N LYS A 61 -0.46 -9.66 22.36
CA LYS A 61 -0.10 -9.77 23.78
C LYS A 61 0.99 -8.76 24.09
#